data_AF-A0A962S5Z6-F1
#
_entry.id   AF-A0A962S5Z6-F1
#
_cell.length_a   1.000
_cell.length_b   1.000
_cell.length_c   1.000
_cell.angle_alpha   90.00
_cell.angle_beta   90.00
_cell.angle_gamma   90.00
#
_symmetry.space_group_name_H-M   'P 1'
#
loop_
_entity.id
_entity.type
_entity.pdbx_description
1 polymer ?
#
loop_
_entity_poly.entity_id
_entity_poly.type
_entity_poly.pdbx_seq_one_letter_code
_entity_poly.pdbx_strand_id
1 'polypeptide(L)'
;CTPVLQRSFLRALEKAAASGEAPKKLAAFLTDRVRFNEGEPQVYGTVLDWNERGELDCELAEPEHIDDLRASVGLPPFAESLAQHRKEVEAEGGSAPEDFMSYKEAATRWAKQVGWR
;
A
#
# COMPACT_ATOMS: atom_id res chain seq x y z
N CYS A 1 1.39 -8.63 -13.40
CA CYS A 1 2.04 -9.63 -12.51
C CYS A 1 0.99 -10.44 -11.77
N THR A 2 1.17 -11.76 -11.67
CA THR A 2 0.28 -12.64 -10.88
C THR A 2 0.60 -12.53 -9.38
N PRO A 3 -0.33 -12.93 -8.49
CA PRO A 3 -0.07 -12.93 -7.04
C PRO A 3 1.16 -13.76 -6.65
N VAL A 4 1.31 -14.96 -7.25
CA VAL A 4 2.46 -15.85 -7.02
C VAL A 4 3.78 -15.15 -7.37
N LEU A 5 3.81 -14.42 -8.48
CA LEU A 5 5.01 -13.71 -8.92
C LEU A 5 5.33 -12.55 -7.99
N GLN A 6 4.33 -11.75 -7.57
CA GLN A 6 4.56 -10.65 -6.62
C GLN A 6 5.07 -11.15 -5.28
N ARG A 7 4.49 -12.22 -4.72
CA ARG A 7 4.96 -12.84 -3.46
C ARG A 7 6.40 -13.38 -3.61
N SER A 8 6.72 -13.97 -4.75
CA SER A 8 8.09 -14.46 -5.03
C SER A 8 9.10 -13.32 -5.14
N PHE A 9 8.72 -12.23 -5.80
CA PHE A 9 9.54 -11.01 -5.88
C PHE A 9 9.70 -10.33 -4.53
N LEU A 10 8.65 -10.31 -3.69
CA LEU A 10 8.76 -9.77 -2.33
C LEU A 10 9.84 -10.52 -1.56
N ARG A 11 9.81 -11.86 -1.54
CA ARG A 11 10.83 -12.68 -0.85
C ARG A 11 12.24 -12.44 -1.39
N ALA A 12 12.39 -12.24 -2.70
CA ALA A 12 13.69 -11.95 -3.30
C ALA A 12 14.18 -10.55 -2.92
N LEU A 13 13.28 -9.57 -2.94
CA LEU A 13 13.57 -8.18 -2.63
C LEU A 13 13.89 -7.96 -1.15
N GLU A 14 13.20 -8.68 -0.24
CA GLU A 14 13.52 -8.71 1.19
C GLU A 14 14.94 -9.23 1.44
N LYS A 15 15.34 -10.31 0.75
CA LYS A 15 16.71 -10.84 0.85
C LYS A 15 17.74 -9.85 0.35
N ALA A 16 17.51 -9.25 -0.82
CA ALA A 16 18.40 -8.24 -1.38
C ALA A 16 18.47 -6.98 -0.49
N ALA A 17 17.36 -6.58 0.13
CA ALA A 17 17.35 -5.47 1.08
C ALA A 17 18.11 -5.80 2.37
N ALA A 18 18.03 -7.04 2.84
CA ALA A 18 18.77 -7.51 4.01
C ALA A 18 20.29 -7.60 3.74
N SER A 19 20.72 -7.92 2.52
CA SER A 19 22.14 -7.91 2.11
C SER A 19 22.65 -6.53 1.69
N GLY A 20 21.79 -5.51 1.62
CA GLY A 20 22.14 -4.16 1.18
C GLY A 20 22.27 -4.00 -0.34
N GLU A 21 21.91 -5.02 -1.11
CA GLU A 21 21.87 -4.99 -2.58
C GLU A 21 20.66 -4.22 -3.13
N ALA A 22 19.63 -4.00 -2.31
CA ALA A 22 18.48 -3.20 -2.65
C ALA A 22 18.10 -2.22 -1.52
N PRO A 23 17.54 -1.03 -1.83
CA PRO A 23 16.99 -0.15 -0.81
C PRO A 23 15.81 -0.81 -0.07
N LYS A 24 15.83 -0.78 1.27
CA LYS A 24 14.77 -1.35 2.13
C LYS A 24 13.37 -0.82 1.80
N LYS A 25 13.25 0.46 1.43
CA LYS A 25 11.98 1.07 1.00
C LYS A 25 11.31 0.33 -0.17
N LEU A 26 12.08 -0.30 -1.06
CA LEU A 26 11.49 -1.06 -2.17
C LEU A 26 10.78 -2.33 -1.66
N ALA A 27 11.36 -3.02 -0.68
CA ALA A 27 10.70 -4.14 -0.02
C ALA A 27 9.44 -3.66 0.70
N ALA A 28 9.52 -2.54 1.44
CA ALA A 28 8.37 -1.95 2.13
C ALA A 28 7.18 -1.64 1.19
N PHE A 29 7.44 -1.02 0.03
CA PHE A 29 6.41 -0.75 -0.98
C PHE A 29 5.73 -2.03 -1.49
N LEU A 30 6.51 -3.08 -1.74
CA LEU A 30 5.96 -4.34 -2.24
C LEU A 30 5.23 -5.12 -1.13
N THR A 31 5.69 -5.05 0.12
CA THR A 31 5.01 -5.61 1.29
C THR A 31 3.59 -5.04 1.41
N ASP A 32 3.47 -3.72 1.42
CA ASP A 32 2.17 -3.07 1.54
C ASP A 32 1.27 -3.31 0.33
N ARG A 33 1.83 -3.37 -0.89
CA ARG A 33 1.06 -3.72 -2.09
C ARG A 33 0.48 -5.14 -2.01
N VAL A 34 1.26 -6.10 -1.52
CA VAL A 34 0.80 -7.48 -1.32
C VAL A 34 -0.31 -7.51 -0.26
N ARG A 35 -0.08 -6.91 0.90
CA ARG A 35 -1.07 -6.82 2.00
C ARG A 35 -2.35 -6.14 1.58
N PHE A 36 -2.26 -5.01 0.86
CA PHE A 36 -3.42 -4.30 0.31
C PHE A 36 -4.29 -5.21 -0.57
N ASN A 37 -3.66 -5.96 -1.49
CA ASN A 37 -4.39 -6.88 -2.35
C ASN A 37 -4.98 -8.06 -1.56
N GLU A 38 -4.27 -8.56 -0.56
CA GLU A 38 -4.74 -9.61 0.36
C GLU A 38 -5.86 -9.12 1.29
N GLY A 39 -6.01 -7.80 1.46
CA GLY A 39 -6.99 -7.20 2.37
C GLY A 39 -6.52 -7.16 3.81
N GLU A 40 -5.21 -7.14 4.02
CA GLU A 40 -4.59 -7.03 5.33
C GLU A 40 -4.15 -5.59 5.61
N PRO A 41 -4.12 -5.17 6.89
CA PRO A 41 -3.53 -3.90 7.30
C PRO A 41 -2.07 -3.79 6.85
N GLN A 42 -1.69 -2.59 6.41
CA GLN A 42 -0.35 -2.27 5.89
C GLN A 42 0.65 -2.03 7.01
N VAL A 43 1.92 -2.35 6.77
CA VAL A 43 3.00 -2.16 7.75
C VAL A 43 3.57 -0.75 7.65
N TYR A 44 3.72 -0.24 6.42
CA TYR A 44 4.37 1.05 6.19
C TYR A 44 3.41 2.13 5.65
N GLY A 45 2.16 1.78 5.33
CA GLY A 45 1.14 2.72 4.86
C GLY A 45 1.48 3.38 3.53
N THR A 46 1.95 2.60 2.56
CA THR A 46 2.44 3.16 1.27
C THR A 46 1.44 3.05 0.13
N VAL A 47 0.35 2.30 0.30
CA VAL A 47 -0.73 2.18 -0.69
C VAL A 47 -1.98 2.85 -0.14
N LEU A 48 -2.39 3.96 -0.74
CA LEU A 48 -3.62 4.66 -0.36
C LEU A 48 -4.77 4.24 -1.27
N ASP A 49 -5.97 4.20 -0.70
CA ASP A 49 -7.22 3.95 -1.41
C ASP A 49 -8.30 4.90 -0.88
N TRP A 50 -9.36 5.12 -1.65
CA TRP A 50 -10.51 5.89 -1.20
C TRP A 50 -11.23 5.14 -0.08
N ASN A 51 -11.58 5.86 0.98
CA ASN A 51 -12.48 5.39 2.03
C ASN A 51 -13.93 5.84 1.76
N GLU A 52 -14.87 5.42 2.63
CA GLU A 52 -16.30 5.76 2.52
C GLU A 52 -16.59 7.27 2.61
N ARG A 53 -15.66 8.05 3.17
CA ARG A 53 -15.77 9.51 3.31
C ARG A 53 -15.22 10.25 2.09
N GLY A 54 -14.71 9.51 1.10
CA GLY A 54 -14.06 10.09 -0.07
C GLY A 54 -12.68 10.67 0.23
N GLU A 55 -11.99 10.16 1.24
CA GLU A 55 -10.62 10.54 1.57
C GLU A 55 -9.65 9.41 1.20
N LEU A 56 -8.47 9.76 0.68
CA LEU A 56 -7.39 8.78 0.49
C LEU A 56 -6.79 8.43 1.84
N ASP A 57 -6.80 7.15 2.18
CA ASP A 57 -6.25 6.63 3.44
C ASP A 57 -5.83 5.16 3.30
N CYS A 58 -5.28 4.59 4.37
CA CYS A 58 -5.01 3.15 4.47
C CYS A 58 -5.17 2.64 5.90
N GLU A 59 -5.52 1.36 6.04
CA GLU A 59 -5.50 0.68 7.33
C GLU A 59 -4.06 0.28 7.70
N LEU A 60 -3.60 0.70 8.88
CA LEU A 60 -2.27 0.42 9.38
C LEU A 60 -2.31 -0.71 10.42
N ALA A 61 -1.32 -1.61 10.36
CA ALA A 61 -1.18 -2.71 11.30
C ALA A 61 -0.76 -2.22 12.70
N GLU A 62 0.12 -1.22 12.76
CA GLU A 62 0.63 -0.61 14.01
C GLU A 62 0.67 0.92 13.87
N PRO A 63 -0.49 1.61 13.91
CA PRO A 63 -0.56 3.07 13.74
C PRO A 63 0.33 3.84 14.71
N GLU A 64 0.50 3.35 15.94
CA GLU A 64 1.27 4.01 17.01
C GLU A 64 2.77 3.99 16.75
N HIS A 65 3.25 3.05 15.94
CA HIS A 65 4.67 2.83 15.63
C HIS A 65 5.02 3.14 14.18
N ILE A 66 4.08 3.71 13.41
CA ILE A 66 4.20 3.85 11.97
C ILE A 66 5.45 4.63 11.53
N ASP A 67 5.78 5.73 12.22
CA ASP A 67 6.93 6.55 11.84
C ASP A 67 8.26 5.87 12.18
N ASP A 68 8.32 5.07 13.26
CA ASP A 68 9.49 4.25 13.60
C ASP A 68 9.71 3.15 12.55
N LEU A 69 8.62 2.46 12.17
CA LEU A 69 8.63 1.44 11.11
C LEU A 69 9.10 2.05 9.78
N ARG A 70 8.57 3.21 9.40
CA ARG A 70 8.94 3.92 8.17
C ARG A 70 10.38 4.42 8.19
N ALA A 71 10.84 4.97 9.31
CA ALA A 71 12.23 5.39 9.48
C ALA A 71 13.21 4.21 9.31
N SER A 72 12.85 3.02 9.82
CA SER A 72 13.68 1.81 9.73
C SER A 72 14.00 1.36 8.28
N VAL A 73 13.16 1.75 7.32
CA VAL A 73 13.30 1.44 5.89
C VAL A 73 13.65 2.67 5.02
N GLY A 74 13.84 3.84 5.64
CA GLY A 74 14.21 5.09 4.96
C GLY A 74 13.04 5.79 4.26
N LEU A 75 11.81 5.61 4.78
CA LEU A 75 10.64 6.37 4.36
C LEU A 75 10.45 7.62 5.26
N PRO A 76 9.90 8.73 4.72
CA PRO A 76 9.56 9.90 5.53
C PRO A 76 8.37 9.58 6.46
N PRO A 77 8.03 10.45 7.43
CA PRO A 77 6.83 10.27 8.26
C PRO A 77 5.55 10.02 7.45
N PHE A 78 4.64 9.22 8.00
CA PHE A 78 3.41 8.82 7.29
C PHE A 78 2.56 10.03 6.91
N ALA A 79 2.35 10.96 7.84
CA ALA A 79 1.55 12.16 7.61
C ALA A 79 2.10 13.04 6.46
N GLU A 80 3.43 13.10 6.30
CA GLU A 80 4.08 13.84 5.21
C GLU A 80 3.77 13.20 3.86
N SER A 81 3.95 11.88 3.74
CA SER A 81 3.61 11.14 2.51
C SER A 81 2.11 11.20 2.19
N LEU A 82 1.25 11.07 3.19
CA LEU A 82 -0.20 11.14 3.02
C LEU A 82 -0.63 12.51 2.49
N ALA A 83 -0.12 13.59 3.08
CA ALA A 83 -0.41 14.95 2.63
C ALA A 83 0.12 15.20 1.22
N GLN A 84 1.34 14.73 0.91
CA GLN A 84 1.93 14.87 -0.42
C GLN A 84 1.12 14.11 -1.48
N HIS A 85 0.73 12.86 -1.20
CA HIS A 85 -0.03 12.06 -2.15
C HIS A 85 -1.43 12.61 -2.40
N ARG A 86 -2.12 13.11 -1.36
CA ARG A 86 -3.41 13.78 -1.52
C ARG A 86 -3.32 15.01 -2.44
N LYS A 87 -2.26 15.81 -2.30
CA LYS A 87 -2.00 16.96 -3.19
C LYS A 87 -1.74 16.55 -4.63
N GLU A 88 -0.98 15.47 -4.84
CA GLU A 88 -0.70 14.93 -6.17
C GLU A 88 -1.98 14.46 -6.86
N VAL A 89 -2.80 13.67 -6.15
CA VAL A 89 -4.08 13.19 -6.69
C VAL A 89 -5.04 14.34 -6.99
N GLU A 90 -5.12 15.35 -6.11
CA GLU A 90 -5.92 16.55 -6.36
C GLU A 90 -5.43 17.32 -7.59
N ALA A 91 -4.11 17.51 -7.73
CA ALA A 91 -3.50 18.20 -8.87
C ALA A 91 -3.72 17.45 -10.21
N GLU A 92 -3.82 16.13 -10.17
CA GLU A 92 -4.14 15.28 -11.32
C GLU A 92 -5.66 15.18 -11.60
N GLY A 93 -6.50 15.83 -10.79
CA GLY A 93 -7.96 15.81 -10.92
C GLY A 93 -8.60 14.49 -10.45
N GLY A 94 -7.88 13.69 -9.67
CA GLY A 94 -8.40 12.48 -9.06
C GLY A 94 -9.47 12.80 -8.02
N SER A 95 -10.55 12.03 -8.06
CA SER A 95 -11.71 12.19 -7.17
C SER A 95 -12.17 10.84 -6.65
N ALA A 96 -12.87 10.87 -5.51
CA ALA A 96 -13.48 9.70 -4.93
C ALA A 96 -14.52 9.09 -5.89
N PRO A 97 -14.72 7.76 -5.87
CA PRO A 97 -15.74 7.11 -6.68
C PRO A 97 -17.14 7.61 -6.30
N GLU A 98 -18.01 7.79 -7.30
CA GLU A 98 -19.42 8.19 -7.09
C GLU A 98 -20.19 7.14 -6.26
N ASP A 99 -19.93 5.86 -6.52
CA ASP A 99 -20.46 4.73 -5.75
C ASP A 99 -19.33 3.94 -5.11
N PHE A 100 -19.08 4.26 -3.85
CA PHE A 100 -18.06 3.60 -3.02
C PHE A 100 -18.31 2.10 -2.86
N MET A 101 -19.57 1.67 -2.73
CA MET A 101 -19.90 0.27 -2.50
C MET A 101 -19.61 -0.57 -3.74
N SER A 102 -20.10 -0.11 -4.91
CA SER A 102 -19.81 -0.76 -6.19
C SER A 102 -18.30 -0.79 -6.48
N TYR A 103 -17.58 0.28 -6.13
CA TYR A 103 -16.12 0.33 -6.23
C TYR A 103 -15.43 -0.76 -5.40
N LYS A 104 -15.76 -0.90 -4.11
CA LYS A 104 -15.16 -1.92 -3.24
C LYS A 104 -15.56 -3.34 -3.62
N GLU A 105 -16.79 -3.55 -4.08
CA GLU A 105 -17.24 -4.84 -4.61
C GLU A 105 -16.46 -5.26 -5.85
N ALA A 106 -16.25 -4.33 -6.79
CA ALA A 106 -15.46 -4.59 -7.99
C ALA A 106 -14.00 -4.93 -7.64
N ALA A 107 -13.38 -4.17 -6.72
CA ALA A 107 -12.04 -4.46 -6.22
C ALA A 107 -11.94 -5.85 -5.56
N THR A 108 -12.92 -6.21 -4.73
CA THR A 108 -12.99 -7.53 -4.07
C THR A 108 -13.18 -8.66 -5.07
N ARG A 109 -14.07 -8.47 -6.05
CA ARG A 109 -14.32 -9.45 -7.13
C ARG A 109 -13.06 -9.68 -7.94
N TRP A 110 -12.38 -8.61 -8.33
CA TRP A 110 -11.10 -8.70 -9.04
C TRP A 110 -10.05 -9.46 -8.21
N ALA A 111 -9.88 -9.11 -6.93
CA ALA A 111 -8.93 -9.75 -6.04
C ALA A 111 -9.15 -11.27 -5.98
N LYS A 112 -10.40 -11.71 -5.83
CA LYS A 112 -10.77 -13.14 -5.88
C LYS A 112 -10.48 -13.79 -7.23
N GLN A 113 -10.87 -13.12 -8.32
CA GLN A 113 -10.69 -13.63 -9.67
C GLN A 113 -9.21 -13.89 -10.01
N VAL A 114 -8.30 -13.04 -9.54
CA VAL A 114 -6.86 -13.16 -9.84
C VAL A 114 -6.09 -13.99 -8.81
N GLY A 115 -6.73 -14.44 -7.72
CA GLY A 115 -6.14 -15.30 -6.70
C GLY A 115 -5.41 -14.57 -5.56
N TRP A 116 -5.82 -13.34 -5.27
CA TRP A 116 -5.41 -12.64 -4.04
C TRP A 116 -6.22 -13.05 -2.82
N ARG A 117 -7.50 -13.41 -3.01
CA ARG A 117 -8.47 -13.79 -1.97
C ARG A 117 -9.38 -14.94 -2.43
#